data_AF-A0A3D1KQP1-F1
#
_entry.id   AF-A0A3D1KQP1-F1
#
_cell.length_a   1.000
_cell.length_b   1.000
_cell.length_c   1.000
_cell.angle_alpha   90.00
_cell.angle_beta   90.00
_cell.angle_gamma   90.00
#
_symmetry.space_group_name_H-M   'P 1'
#
loop_
_entity.id
_entity.type
_entity.pdbx_description
1 polymer ?
#
loop_
_entity_poly.entity_id
_entity_poly.type
_entity_poly.pdbx_seq_one_letter_code
_entity_poly.pdbx_strand_id
1 'polypeptide(L)'
;MKKLGIVITDGVGFRNFMLSNFMAEVSQQFDAVIIYSGLPKSAYQSKLPSNIIIKELEVFTESKLTWFFRKWKEVAHLQKFRAFYGMNDNLVSGYPKTNSARSLLVKGIYFFTRFIHSDGSISMAEKWQFLSFSKHKVTQSYIKLLKEDQPTHVFFTHQRPPFLAPFLVAAKQLKIPASTFIFSWDNLASKGRMLGTFDHFLVWSDLMKAELLYFYPRVKSDNIMVVGTPQFEPYVMPNYETTKEDFLKKFQLDVAKKTICYSCADVSIGKNDPVVITAIVNAIRSNEINSQVQLLVRTSPAEDDARFKAIREAFPEIVWNVPKWTLTRENHTESWSQRVPSEEDIKDLRAILEYVDLNVNMCSTMSMDFMLFNKPVINTVFGNAANGLYNDQRFLNYGHYKKVAESGAVTIAKNEMELINHMNEALANPTQRTTQRKAMVDLQIGKNLLGTSKRIAETIKQWA
;
A
#
# COMPACT_ATOMS: atom_id res chain seq x y z
N MET A 1 13.15 14.36 -28.63
CA MET A 1 12.99 12.96 -28.19
C MET A 1 12.54 12.97 -26.74
N LYS A 2 11.31 12.53 -26.44
CA LYS A 2 10.80 12.44 -25.06
C LYS A 2 11.29 11.12 -24.45
N LYS A 3 12.06 11.22 -23.38
CA LYS A 3 12.62 10.06 -22.66
C LYS A 3 12.09 10.06 -21.24
N LEU A 4 11.49 8.95 -20.81
CA LEU A 4 10.94 8.81 -19.47
C LEU A 4 11.86 7.99 -18.56
N GLY A 5 12.24 8.54 -17.42
CA GLY A 5 12.77 7.77 -16.31
C GLY A 5 11.65 7.28 -15.39
N ILE A 6 11.59 5.98 -15.09
CA ILE A 6 10.63 5.40 -14.14
C ILE A 6 11.40 4.82 -12.96
N VAL A 7 11.13 5.30 -11.75
CA VAL A 7 11.77 4.82 -10.52
C VAL A 7 10.88 3.77 -9.87
N ILE A 8 11.22 2.49 -10.03
CA ILE A 8 10.55 1.37 -9.40
C ILE A 8 11.31 1.00 -8.13
N THR A 9 10.67 1.17 -6.98
CA THR A 9 11.37 1.14 -5.70
C THR A 9 11.31 -0.22 -5.01
N ASP A 10 10.16 -0.86 -5.09
CA ASP A 10 9.80 -2.00 -4.28
C ASP A 10 8.74 -2.87 -4.98
N GLY A 11 8.37 -3.98 -4.35
CA GLY A 11 7.34 -4.89 -4.83
C GLY A 11 5.96 -4.27 -5.05
N VAL A 12 5.62 -3.21 -4.33
CA VAL A 12 4.32 -2.52 -4.49
C VAL A 12 4.32 -1.69 -5.76
N GLY A 13 5.40 -0.92 -5.99
CA GLY A 13 5.65 -0.24 -7.26
C GLY A 13 5.69 -1.23 -8.42
N PHE A 14 6.36 -2.37 -8.23
CA PHE A 14 6.39 -3.43 -9.23
C PHE A 14 4.99 -3.95 -9.54
N ARG A 15 4.21 -4.35 -8.53
CA ARG A 15 2.83 -4.82 -8.69
C ARG A 15 1.99 -3.85 -9.50
N ASN A 16 2.01 -2.58 -9.11
CA ASN A 16 1.12 -1.58 -9.66
C ASN A 16 1.47 -1.22 -11.11
N PHE A 17 2.75 -1.23 -11.48
CA PHE A 17 3.21 -0.66 -12.75
C PHE A 17 3.84 -1.69 -13.72
N MET A 18 4.34 -2.82 -13.22
CA MET A 18 4.90 -3.90 -14.05
C MET A 18 3.88 -5.00 -14.35
N LEU A 19 2.94 -5.25 -13.43
CA LEU A 19 1.86 -6.24 -13.60
C LEU A 19 0.55 -5.57 -14.07
N SER A 20 0.66 -4.43 -14.73
CA SER A 20 -0.44 -3.72 -15.39
C SER A 20 -0.06 -3.38 -16.83
N ASN A 21 -0.96 -2.72 -17.56
CA ASN A 21 -0.67 -2.30 -18.95
C ASN A 21 0.31 -1.11 -19.04
N PHE A 22 0.77 -0.57 -17.91
CA PHE A 22 1.51 0.68 -17.88
C PHE A 22 2.79 0.67 -18.71
N MET A 23 3.57 -0.42 -18.68
CA MET A 23 4.78 -0.54 -19.49
C MET A 23 4.49 -0.51 -21.00
N ALA A 24 3.38 -1.12 -21.44
CA ALA A 24 2.95 -1.06 -22.84
C ALA A 24 2.53 0.36 -23.23
N GLU A 25 1.79 1.05 -22.35
CA GLU A 25 1.30 2.42 -22.59
C GLU A 25 2.44 3.44 -22.66
N VAL A 26 3.43 3.39 -21.75
CA VAL A 26 4.57 4.31 -21.80
C VAL A 26 5.49 4.03 -22.99
N SER A 27 5.64 2.76 -23.40
CA SER A 27 6.44 2.38 -24.57
C SER A 27 5.90 3.00 -25.86
N GLN A 28 4.58 3.09 -26.01
CA GLN A 28 3.94 3.72 -27.17
C GLN A 28 4.02 5.26 -27.15
N GLN A 29 4.18 5.83 -25.96
CA GLN A 29 4.07 7.26 -25.74
C GLN A 29 5.39 8.02 -25.72
N PHE A 30 6.48 7.32 -25.41
CA PHE A 30 7.83 7.86 -25.27
C PHE A 30 8.80 7.18 -26.23
N ASP A 31 9.79 7.93 -26.69
CA ASP A 31 10.79 7.40 -27.63
C ASP A 31 11.71 6.38 -26.94
N ALA A 32 12.00 6.58 -25.66
CA ALA A 32 12.72 5.63 -24.82
C ALA A 32 12.26 5.72 -23.36
N VAL A 33 12.31 4.58 -22.66
CA VAL A 33 11.96 4.47 -21.24
C VAL A 33 13.11 3.80 -20.50
N ILE A 34 13.52 4.40 -19.39
CA ILE A 34 14.57 3.87 -18.52
C ILE A 34 13.95 3.56 -17.16
N ILE A 35 13.93 2.28 -16.79
CA ILE A 35 13.54 1.84 -15.45
C ILE A 35 14.77 1.95 -14.55
N TYR A 36 14.71 2.89 -13.61
CA TYR A 36 15.65 3.04 -12.51
C TYR A 36 15.17 2.20 -11.32
N SER A 37 15.72 1.01 -11.16
CA SER A 37 15.17 -0.02 -10.29
C SER A 37 15.90 -0.12 -8.95
N GLY A 38 15.17 0.01 -7.84
CA GLY A 38 15.62 -0.41 -6.50
C GLY A 38 15.62 -1.93 -6.30
N LEU A 39 14.92 -2.67 -7.16
CA LEU A 39 14.91 -4.13 -7.24
C LEU A 39 16.02 -4.63 -8.19
N PRO A 40 16.55 -5.86 -8.02
CA PRO A 40 17.50 -6.43 -8.97
C PRO A 40 16.85 -6.67 -10.34
N LYS A 41 17.63 -6.59 -11.41
CA LYS A 41 17.18 -6.80 -12.79
C LYS A 41 16.59 -8.19 -13.00
N SER A 42 17.04 -9.18 -12.24
CA SER A 42 16.50 -10.55 -12.24
C SER A 42 15.03 -10.65 -11.80
N ALA A 43 14.50 -9.64 -11.09
CA ALA A 43 13.09 -9.57 -10.72
C ALA A 43 12.16 -9.34 -11.95
N TYR A 44 12.72 -8.80 -13.04
CA TYR A 44 11.98 -8.44 -14.25
C TYR A 44 12.02 -9.59 -15.26
N GLN A 45 11.23 -10.62 -15.02
CA GLN A 45 11.20 -11.83 -15.87
C GLN A 45 10.42 -11.62 -17.17
N SER A 46 9.46 -10.71 -17.18
CA SER A 46 8.60 -10.44 -18.34
C SER A 46 9.36 -9.72 -19.46
N LYS A 47 9.09 -10.12 -20.70
CA LYS A 47 9.67 -9.46 -21.88
C LYS A 47 9.13 -8.03 -21.98
N LEU A 48 10.03 -7.06 -21.84
CA LEU A 48 9.71 -5.64 -22.00
C LEU A 48 9.74 -5.22 -23.48
N PRO A 49 8.98 -4.18 -23.87
CA PRO A 49 9.12 -3.55 -25.17
C PRO A 49 10.58 -3.11 -25.43
N SER A 50 10.99 -3.10 -26.70
CA SER A 50 12.39 -2.89 -27.10
C SER A 50 12.97 -1.51 -26.75
N ASN A 51 12.12 -0.50 -26.57
CA ASN A 51 12.53 0.84 -26.16
C ASN A 51 12.58 1.02 -24.62
N ILE A 52 12.41 -0.05 -23.85
CA ILE A 52 12.54 -0.04 -22.38
C ILE A 52 13.82 -0.74 -21.96
N ILE A 53 14.64 -0.05 -21.17
CA ILE A 53 15.83 -0.63 -20.54
C ILE A 53 15.74 -0.53 -19.01
N ILE A 54 16.37 -1.48 -18.31
CA ILE A 54 16.44 -1.49 -16.85
C ILE A 54 17.87 -1.18 -16.41
N LYS A 55 17.99 -0.27 -15.44
CA LYS A 55 19.21 0.06 -14.74
C LYS A 55 18.98 -0.06 -13.23
N GLU A 56 19.78 -0.88 -12.57
CA GLU A 56 19.73 -1.00 -11.11
C GLU A 56 20.31 0.23 -10.43
N LEU A 57 19.67 0.67 -9.35
CA LEU A 57 20.12 1.75 -8.51
C LEU A 57 21.00 1.23 -7.36
N GLU A 58 22.11 1.93 -7.11
CA GLU A 58 23.01 1.66 -5.99
C GLU A 58 22.31 1.92 -4.65
N VAL A 59 22.34 0.98 -3.71
CA VAL A 59 21.65 1.16 -2.43
C VAL A 59 22.28 2.27 -1.61
N PHE A 60 21.50 3.31 -1.28
CA PHE A 60 21.95 4.38 -0.40
C PHE A 60 21.75 4.02 1.07
N THR A 61 22.84 3.99 1.83
CA THR A 61 22.82 3.86 3.29
C THR A 61 22.85 5.25 3.94
N GLU A 62 21.82 5.57 4.74
CA GLU A 62 21.72 6.88 5.37
C GLU A 62 22.84 7.14 6.40
N SER A 63 23.50 8.30 6.29
CA SER A 63 24.39 8.80 7.34
C SER A 63 23.61 9.29 8.56
N LYS A 64 24.26 9.36 9.73
CA LYS A 64 23.64 9.87 10.98
C LYS A 64 23.04 11.27 10.82
N LEU A 65 23.73 12.14 10.08
CA LEU A 65 23.28 13.51 9.81
C LEU A 65 22.04 13.53 8.90
N THR A 66 22.03 12.72 7.84
CA THR A 66 20.88 12.56 6.95
C THR A 66 19.66 12.06 7.72
N TRP A 67 19.85 11.02 8.54
CA TRP A 67 18.81 10.45 9.38
C TRP A 67 18.23 11.49 10.35
N PHE A 68 19.07 12.34 10.95
CA PHE A 68 18.62 13.38 11.88
C PHE A 68 17.65 14.36 11.20
N PHE A 69 18.03 14.93 10.05
CA PHE A 69 17.18 15.87 9.32
C PHE A 69 15.91 15.20 8.78
N ARG A 70 16.01 13.95 8.31
CA ARG A 70 14.84 13.16 7.93
C ARG A 70 13.89 12.98 9.11
N LYS A 71 14.41 12.63 10.29
CA LYS A 71 13.59 12.39 11.48
C LYS A 71 12.97 13.68 12.01
N TRP A 72 13.68 14.81 11.95
CA TRP A 72 13.09 16.13 12.21
C TRP A 72 11.94 16.39 11.25
N LYS A 73 12.16 16.27 9.93
CA LYS A 73 11.12 16.48 8.91
C LYS A 73 9.87 15.62 9.16
N GLU A 74 10.08 14.35 9.49
CA GLU A 74 9.02 13.39 9.81
C GLU A 74 8.21 13.80 11.06
N VAL A 75 8.89 14.03 12.19
CA VAL A 75 8.21 14.33 13.47
C VAL A 75 7.56 15.71 13.44
N ALA A 76 8.18 16.71 12.81
CA ALA A 76 7.55 18.02 12.60
C ALA A 76 6.24 17.92 11.80
N HIS A 77 6.20 17.09 10.75
CA HIS A 77 4.97 16.84 10.01
C HIS A 77 3.88 16.21 10.89
N LEU A 78 4.24 15.19 11.68
CA LEU A 78 3.31 14.54 12.62
C LEU A 78 2.79 15.51 13.69
N GLN A 79 3.67 16.35 14.27
CA GLN A 79 3.30 17.36 15.26
C GLN A 79 2.30 18.38 14.69
N LYS A 80 2.56 18.88 13.47
CA LYS A 80 1.69 19.84 12.80
C LYS A 80 0.27 19.31 12.61
N PHE A 81 0.14 18.03 12.27
CA PHE A 81 -1.16 17.40 11.98
C PHE A 81 -1.65 16.47 13.09
N ARG A 82 -1.16 16.63 14.33
CA ARG A 82 -1.49 15.78 15.49
C ARG A 82 -2.99 15.75 15.84
N ALA A 83 -3.79 16.68 15.33
CA ALA A 83 -5.25 16.63 15.49
C ALA A 83 -5.88 15.43 14.75
N PHE A 84 -5.21 14.89 13.73
CA PHE A 84 -5.63 13.67 13.04
C PHE A 84 -5.19 12.46 13.83
N TYR A 85 -6.14 11.56 14.13
CA TYR A 85 -5.90 10.39 14.96
C TYR A 85 -4.71 9.55 14.48
N GLY A 86 -4.64 9.24 13.18
CA GLY A 86 -3.57 8.43 12.61
C GLY A 86 -2.18 9.08 12.76
N MET A 87 -2.09 10.41 12.60
CA MET A 87 -0.85 11.16 12.83
C MET A 87 -0.43 11.11 14.30
N ASN A 88 -1.37 11.30 15.21
CA ASN A 88 -1.11 11.24 16.65
C ASN A 88 -0.72 9.83 17.11
N ASP A 89 -1.41 8.79 16.62
CA ASP A 89 -1.09 7.40 16.96
C ASP A 89 0.34 7.04 16.49
N ASN A 90 0.76 7.52 15.31
CA ASN A 90 2.15 7.37 14.83
C ASN A 90 3.15 8.17 15.69
N LEU A 91 2.77 9.37 16.14
CA LEU A 91 3.60 10.18 17.03
C LEU A 91 3.79 9.50 18.41
N VAL A 92 2.71 8.93 18.98
CA VAL A 92 2.74 8.26 20.28
C VAL A 92 3.50 6.93 20.19
N SER A 93 3.16 6.08 19.21
CA SER A 93 3.82 4.78 19.02
C SER A 93 5.29 4.91 18.62
N GLY A 94 5.64 5.97 17.88
CA GLY A 94 7.00 6.27 17.46
C GLY A 94 7.88 6.91 18.54
N TYR A 95 7.34 7.21 19.74
CA TYR A 95 8.12 7.80 20.83
C TYR A 95 8.99 6.73 21.52
N PRO A 96 10.30 6.95 21.72
CA PRO A 96 11.17 5.94 22.33
C PRO A 96 10.78 5.60 23.77
N LYS A 97 10.68 4.30 24.08
CA LYS A 97 10.40 3.80 25.43
C LYS A 97 11.66 3.69 26.31
N THR A 98 12.85 3.70 25.71
CA THR A 98 14.14 3.55 26.42
C THR A 98 14.92 4.86 26.49
N ASN A 99 16.05 4.86 27.22
CA ASN A 99 16.94 6.02 27.41
C ASN A 99 18.35 5.78 26.84
N SER A 100 18.51 4.97 25.79
CA SER A 100 19.80 4.89 25.08
C SER A 100 20.16 6.24 24.47
N ALA A 101 21.44 6.47 24.14
CA ALA A 101 21.88 7.73 23.51
C ALA A 101 21.07 8.09 22.25
N ARG A 102 20.75 7.07 21.42
CA ARG A 102 19.88 7.24 20.24
C ARG A 102 18.45 7.61 20.64
N SER A 103 17.89 6.96 21.66
CA SER A 103 16.55 7.28 22.16
C SER A 103 16.48 8.70 22.73
N LEU A 104 17.48 9.15 23.48
CA LEU A 104 17.56 10.51 24.00
C LEU A 104 17.62 11.55 22.87
N LEU A 105 18.40 11.30 21.82
CA LEU A 105 18.43 12.14 20.62
C LEU A 105 17.05 12.24 19.96
N VAL A 106 16.35 11.10 19.79
CA VAL A 106 14.98 11.10 19.25
C VAL A 106 14.04 11.88 20.17
N LYS A 107 14.08 11.66 21.49
CA LYS A 107 13.26 12.40 22.46
C LYS A 107 13.51 13.92 22.38
N GLY A 108 14.76 14.32 22.18
CA GLY A 108 15.14 15.71 21.89
C GLY A 108 14.42 16.23 20.64
N ILE A 109 14.49 15.51 19.51
CA ILE A 109 13.76 15.89 18.28
C ILE A 109 12.25 16.05 18.56
N TYR A 110 11.64 15.11 19.29
CA TYR A 110 10.23 15.21 19.69
C TYR A 110 9.94 16.45 20.53
N PHE A 111 10.82 16.79 21.47
CA PHE A 111 10.67 17.98 22.29
C PHE A 111 10.77 19.26 21.45
N PHE A 112 11.81 19.41 20.63
CA PHE A 112 12.01 20.60 19.81
C PHE A 112 10.88 20.79 18.79
N THR A 113 10.49 19.72 18.08
CA THR A 113 9.42 19.79 17.06
C THR A 113 8.04 20.15 17.61
N ARG A 114 7.80 20.07 18.94
CA ARG A 114 6.60 20.66 19.55
C ARG A 114 6.51 22.18 19.32
N PHE A 115 7.64 22.85 19.15
CA PHE A 115 7.73 24.29 18.94
C PHE A 115 8.10 24.65 17.49
N ILE A 116 8.84 23.79 16.78
CA ILE A 116 9.31 24.02 15.40
C ILE A 116 8.72 23.01 14.40
N HIS A 117 7.44 23.19 14.06
CA HIS A 117 6.71 22.33 13.12
C HIS A 117 5.94 23.09 12.03
N SER A 118 6.28 24.35 11.77
CA SER A 118 5.72 25.11 10.64
C SER A 118 6.18 24.52 9.30
N ASP A 119 5.49 24.86 8.19
CA ASP A 119 5.95 24.45 6.85
C ASP A 119 7.36 24.96 6.55
N GLY A 120 7.70 26.15 7.07
CA GLY A 120 9.06 26.71 7.01
C GLY A 120 10.08 25.77 7.64
N SER A 121 9.81 25.28 8.86
CA SER A 121 10.68 24.33 9.55
C SER A 121 10.79 23.00 8.81
N ILE A 122 9.68 22.45 8.31
CA ILE A 122 9.67 21.17 7.59
C ILE A 122 10.51 21.28 6.31
N SER A 123 10.34 22.36 5.55
CA SER A 123 11.12 22.58 4.33
C SER A 123 12.59 22.92 4.61
N MET A 124 12.89 23.56 5.74
CA MET A 124 14.28 23.75 6.17
C MET A 124 14.93 22.39 6.47
N ALA A 125 14.27 21.52 7.24
CA ALA A 125 14.75 20.17 7.52
C ALA A 125 14.96 19.36 6.22
N GLU A 126 14.05 19.46 5.25
CA GLU A 126 14.23 18.84 3.92
C GLU A 126 15.45 19.39 3.18
N LYS A 127 15.64 20.71 3.17
CA LYS A 127 16.81 21.34 2.52
C LYS A 127 18.11 20.83 3.13
N TRP A 128 18.21 20.78 4.46
CA TRP A 128 19.40 20.28 5.14
C TRP A 128 19.60 18.78 4.93
N GLN A 129 18.53 17.99 4.92
CA GLN A 129 18.56 16.58 4.55
C GLN A 129 19.16 16.42 3.15
N PHE A 130 18.72 17.20 2.16
CA PHE A 130 19.22 17.09 0.79
C PHE A 130 20.68 17.53 0.66
N LEU A 131 21.07 18.59 1.38
CA LEU A 131 22.45 19.04 1.42
C LEU A 131 23.39 17.98 2.00
N SER A 132 22.96 17.23 3.04
CA SER A 132 23.80 16.24 3.73
C SER A 132 24.21 15.05 2.88
N PHE A 133 23.52 14.77 1.77
CA PHE A 133 23.91 13.73 0.81
C PHE A 133 24.08 14.21 -0.63
N SER A 134 23.92 15.50 -0.91
CA SER A 134 24.07 16.06 -2.27
C SER A 134 25.41 15.70 -2.95
N LYS A 135 26.50 15.64 -2.18
CA LYS A 135 27.86 15.29 -2.64
C LYS A 135 28.24 13.82 -2.37
N HIS A 136 27.33 13.02 -1.84
CA HIS A 136 27.59 11.60 -1.53
C HIS A 136 27.88 10.81 -2.82
N LYS A 137 28.76 9.80 -2.75
CA LYS A 137 29.16 8.98 -3.91
C LYS A 137 27.97 8.44 -4.70
N VAL A 138 26.98 7.87 -4.00
CA VAL A 138 25.73 7.36 -4.60
C VAL A 138 24.92 8.46 -5.30
N THR A 139 24.84 9.66 -4.72
CA THR A 139 24.16 10.79 -5.38
C THR A 139 24.89 11.21 -6.65
N GLN A 140 26.23 11.22 -6.61
CA GLN A 140 27.05 11.55 -7.78
C GLN A 140 26.96 10.47 -8.88
N SER A 141 26.85 9.19 -8.52
CA SER A 141 26.60 8.12 -9.47
C SER A 141 25.23 8.27 -10.16
N TYR A 142 24.19 8.67 -9.41
CA TYR A 142 22.88 9.02 -9.99
C TYR A 142 22.91 10.24 -10.91
N ILE A 143 23.66 11.28 -10.55
CA ILE A 143 23.82 12.46 -11.43
C ILE A 143 24.50 12.05 -12.74
N LYS A 144 25.56 11.24 -12.67
CA LYS A 144 26.23 10.71 -13.87
C LYS A 144 25.25 9.91 -14.72
N LEU A 145 24.48 9.01 -14.10
CA LEU A 145 23.49 8.19 -14.77
C LEU A 145 22.43 9.02 -15.51
N LEU A 146 21.87 10.04 -14.85
CA LEU A 146 20.87 10.92 -15.45
C LEU A 146 21.44 11.81 -16.56
N LYS A 147 22.72 12.22 -16.46
CA LYS A 147 23.41 12.96 -17.54
C LYS A 147 23.65 12.11 -18.78
N GLU A 148 23.92 10.82 -18.61
CA GLU A 148 24.09 9.86 -19.71
C GLU A 148 22.75 9.57 -20.40
N ASP A 149 21.70 9.33 -19.61
CA ASP A 149 20.39 8.93 -20.15
C ASP A 149 19.58 10.11 -20.71
N GLN A 150 19.75 11.29 -20.11
CA GLN A 150 19.04 12.53 -20.44
C GLN A 150 17.51 12.35 -20.49
N PRO A 151 16.86 11.83 -19.42
CA PRO A 151 15.41 11.77 -19.39
C PRO A 151 14.83 13.19 -19.36
N THR A 152 13.73 13.41 -20.08
CA THR A 152 13.01 14.69 -20.04
C THR A 152 12.12 14.78 -18.81
N HIS A 153 11.77 13.65 -18.19
CA HIS A 153 10.97 13.57 -16.98
C HIS A 153 11.30 12.31 -16.16
N VAL A 154 11.15 12.38 -14.84
CA VAL A 154 11.31 11.24 -13.93
C VAL A 154 10.02 10.99 -13.16
N PHE A 155 9.51 9.77 -13.19
CA PHE A 155 8.30 9.34 -12.48
C PHE A 155 8.65 8.35 -11.37
N PHE A 156 8.28 8.68 -10.13
CA PHE A 156 8.45 7.82 -8.96
C PHE A 156 7.17 7.05 -8.66
N THR A 157 7.23 5.72 -8.71
CA THR A 157 6.07 4.87 -8.40
C THR A 157 5.69 4.90 -6.91
N HIS A 158 6.59 5.39 -6.06
CA HIS A 158 6.39 5.49 -4.61
C HIS A 158 7.08 6.74 -4.02
N GLN A 159 6.33 7.53 -3.26
CA GLN A 159 6.73 8.84 -2.72
C GLN A 159 7.43 8.83 -1.34
N ARG A 160 7.66 7.69 -0.69
CA ARG A 160 8.10 7.63 0.73
C ARG A 160 9.47 7.01 1.01
N PRO A 161 9.96 6.00 0.28
CA PRO A 161 11.21 5.32 0.63
C PRO A 161 12.39 6.30 0.70
N PRO A 162 12.98 6.51 1.89
CA PRO A 162 13.93 7.60 2.09
C PRO A 162 15.25 7.41 1.34
N PHE A 163 15.61 6.15 1.06
CA PHE A 163 16.81 5.81 0.30
C PHE A 163 16.78 6.28 -1.17
N LEU A 164 15.62 6.68 -1.69
CA LEU A 164 15.48 7.30 -3.01
C LEU A 164 15.57 8.84 -3.01
N ALA A 165 15.63 9.48 -1.84
CA ALA A 165 15.82 10.92 -1.76
C ALA A 165 17.09 11.42 -2.50
N PRO A 166 18.23 10.71 -2.48
CA PRO A 166 19.39 11.04 -3.33
C PRO A 166 19.10 11.07 -4.82
N PHE A 167 18.27 10.15 -5.34
CA PHE A 167 17.90 10.12 -6.76
C PHE A 167 17.03 11.32 -7.14
N LEU A 168 16.06 11.68 -6.28
CA LEU A 168 15.27 12.90 -6.46
C LEU A 168 16.16 14.16 -6.45
N VAL A 169 17.15 14.22 -5.55
CA VAL A 169 18.10 15.33 -5.51
C VAL A 169 18.95 15.40 -6.77
N ALA A 170 19.39 14.26 -7.31
CA ALA A 170 20.12 14.21 -8.57
C ALA A 170 19.28 14.79 -9.73
N ALA A 171 18.01 14.38 -9.86
CA ALA A 171 17.10 14.93 -10.87
C ALA A 171 16.91 16.45 -10.72
N LYS A 172 16.71 16.93 -9.49
CA LYS A 172 16.56 18.37 -9.19
C LYS A 172 17.80 19.19 -9.53
N GLN A 173 19.00 18.68 -9.24
CA GLN A 173 20.26 19.37 -9.59
C GLN A 173 20.41 19.52 -11.11
N LEU A 174 19.92 18.54 -11.87
CA LEU A 174 19.90 18.56 -13.33
C LEU A 174 18.68 19.27 -13.92
N LYS A 175 17.79 19.82 -13.07
CA LYS A 175 16.54 20.49 -13.46
C LYS A 175 15.62 19.59 -14.30
N ILE A 176 15.64 18.28 -14.04
CA ILE A 176 14.73 17.32 -14.66
C ILE A 176 13.45 17.29 -13.82
N PRO A 177 12.27 17.57 -14.40
CA PRO A 177 11.01 17.55 -13.67
C PRO A 177 10.72 16.14 -13.13
N ALA A 178 10.21 16.09 -11.90
CA ALA A 178 9.93 14.85 -11.18
C ALA A 178 8.47 14.78 -10.73
N SER A 179 7.82 13.66 -11.03
CA SER A 179 6.46 13.35 -10.59
C SER A 179 6.42 12.13 -9.68
N THR A 180 5.36 11.97 -8.89
CA THR A 180 5.16 10.78 -8.07
C THR A 180 3.72 10.33 -8.04
N PHE A 181 3.51 9.03 -7.80
CA PHE A 181 2.21 8.46 -7.48
C PHE A 181 2.05 8.33 -5.97
N ILE A 182 0.92 8.79 -5.43
CA ILE A 182 0.56 8.56 -4.02
C ILE A 182 0.05 7.13 -3.91
N PHE A 183 0.92 6.22 -3.47
CA PHE A 183 0.69 4.78 -3.65
C PHE A 183 -0.46 4.17 -2.81
N SER A 184 -0.92 4.85 -1.77
CA SER A 184 -1.92 4.31 -0.84
C SER A 184 -2.73 5.43 -0.19
N TRP A 185 -4.02 5.16 0.01
CA TRP A 185 -5.04 6.01 0.61
C TRP A 185 -4.81 6.43 2.08
N ASP A 186 -4.00 5.70 2.83
CA ASP A 186 -3.73 6.00 4.24
C ASP A 186 -2.52 6.94 4.42
N ASN A 187 -1.72 7.14 3.37
CA ASN A 187 -0.42 7.80 3.49
C ASN A 187 -0.51 9.27 3.95
N LEU A 188 -1.47 10.03 3.42
CA LEU A 188 -1.52 11.48 3.62
C LEU A 188 -2.04 11.83 5.01
N ALA A 189 -3.03 11.09 5.51
CA ALA A 189 -3.74 11.39 6.75
C ALA A 189 -3.23 10.64 7.99
N SER A 190 -2.25 9.74 7.84
CA SER A 190 -1.77 8.94 8.97
C SER A 190 -0.26 8.73 9.07
N LYS A 191 0.54 9.10 8.05
CA LYS A 191 1.97 8.75 8.01
C LYS A 191 2.86 9.97 8.10
N GLY A 192 4.15 9.74 8.32
CA GLY A 192 5.17 10.79 8.25
C GLY A 192 5.31 11.43 6.86
N ARG A 193 6.28 12.34 6.74
CA ARG A 193 6.51 13.11 5.50
C ARG A 193 7.04 12.24 4.35
N MET A 194 6.69 12.60 3.11
CA MET A 194 7.30 12.07 1.88
C MET A 194 8.83 12.22 1.86
N LEU A 195 9.49 11.44 1.00
CA LEU A 195 10.95 11.48 0.83
C LEU A 195 11.45 12.87 0.40
N GLY A 196 10.63 13.61 -0.34
CA GLY A 196 10.93 14.95 -0.83
C GLY A 196 9.74 15.62 -1.51
N THR A 197 9.92 16.90 -1.87
CA THR A 197 8.95 17.63 -2.69
C THR A 197 9.07 17.25 -4.17
N PHE A 198 7.96 16.90 -4.83
CA PHE A 198 7.87 16.62 -6.27
C PHE A 198 7.21 17.79 -7.02
N ASP A 199 7.41 17.84 -8.34
CA ASP A 199 6.82 18.87 -9.20
C ASP A 199 5.36 18.53 -9.53
N HIS A 200 5.04 17.24 -9.73
CA HIS A 200 3.69 16.76 -10.05
C HIS A 200 3.29 15.52 -9.25
N PHE A 201 1.97 15.35 -9.06
CA PHE A 201 1.40 14.27 -8.26
C PHE A 201 0.24 13.59 -8.98
N LEU A 202 0.27 12.26 -8.98
CA LEU A 202 -0.81 11.41 -9.42
C LEU A 202 -1.52 10.83 -8.19
N VAL A 203 -2.84 11.00 -8.11
CA VAL A 203 -3.67 10.59 -6.97
C VAL A 203 -4.91 9.80 -7.41
N TRP A 204 -5.53 9.09 -6.47
CA TRP A 204 -6.60 8.12 -6.78
C TRP A 204 -7.95 8.78 -7.04
N SER A 205 -8.27 9.83 -6.29
CA SER A 205 -9.58 10.47 -6.29
C SER A 205 -9.47 11.96 -5.94
N ASP A 206 -10.58 12.67 -6.13
CA ASP A 206 -10.70 14.06 -5.68
C ASP A 206 -10.57 14.19 -4.15
N LEU A 207 -10.98 13.17 -3.38
CA LEU A 207 -10.74 13.10 -1.94
C LEU A 207 -9.23 13.12 -1.64
N MET A 208 -8.46 12.26 -2.31
CA MET A 208 -7.00 12.22 -2.11
C MET A 208 -6.32 13.50 -2.60
N LYS A 209 -6.84 14.15 -3.66
CA LYS A 209 -6.38 15.47 -4.11
C LYS A 209 -6.59 16.53 -3.01
N ALA A 210 -7.78 16.57 -2.40
CA ALA A 210 -8.08 17.49 -1.32
C ALA A 210 -7.21 17.24 -0.08
N GLU A 211 -7.01 15.97 0.30
CA GLU A 211 -6.11 15.59 1.39
C GLU A 211 -4.65 16.01 1.09
N LEU A 212 -4.17 15.83 -0.14
CA LEU A 212 -2.81 16.23 -0.52
C LEU A 212 -2.61 17.75 -0.35
N LEU A 213 -3.56 18.56 -0.83
CA LEU A 213 -3.52 20.02 -0.66
C LEU A 213 -3.55 20.43 0.81
N TYR A 214 -4.31 19.72 1.65
CA TYR A 214 -4.39 19.99 3.09
C TYR A 214 -3.07 19.68 3.81
N PHE A 215 -2.50 18.48 3.61
CA PHE A 215 -1.29 18.04 4.31
C PHE A 215 0.01 18.61 3.71
N TYR A 216 -0.05 19.09 2.46
CA TYR A 216 1.09 19.62 1.70
C TYR A 216 0.70 20.98 1.06
N PRO A 217 0.49 22.04 1.87
CA PRO A 217 -0.09 23.32 1.41
C PRO A 217 0.78 24.09 0.39
N ARG A 218 2.01 23.64 0.13
CA ARG A 218 2.89 24.19 -0.92
C ARG A 218 2.69 23.54 -2.29
N VAL A 219 1.97 22.43 -2.36
CA VAL A 219 1.59 21.79 -3.62
C VAL A 219 0.50 22.62 -4.27
N LYS A 220 0.66 22.89 -5.57
CA LYS A 220 -0.34 23.62 -6.36
C LYS A 220 -1.36 22.63 -6.92
N SER A 221 -2.63 23.02 -6.92
CA SER A 221 -3.73 22.18 -7.45
C SER A 221 -3.50 21.73 -8.90
N ASP A 222 -2.95 22.62 -9.73
CA ASP A 222 -2.67 22.36 -11.16
C ASP A 222 -1.60 21.31 -11.39
N ASN A 223 -0.80 21.01 -10.35
CA ASN A 223 0.24 20.00 -10.37
C ASN A 223 -0.28 18.62 -9.93
N ILE A 224 -1.58 18.48 -9.63
CA ILE A 224 -2.19 17.24 -9.16
C ILE A 224 -3.22 16.75 -10.18
N MET A 225 -3.01 15.53 -10.67
CA MET A 225 -3.95 14.84 -11.54
C MET A 225 -4.58 13.63 -10.85
N VAL A 226 -5.90 13.53 -10.95
CA VAL A 226 -6.68 12.38 -10.47
C VAL A 226 -6.73 11.33 -11.57
N VAL A 227 -6.09 10.18 -11.33
CA VAL A 227 -5.91 9.13 -12.33
C VAL A 227 -6.57 7.79 -11.99
N GLY A 228 -7.13 7.65 -10.80
CA GLY A 228 -7.49 6.33 -10.27
C GLY A 228 -6.28 5.64 -9.65
N THR A 229 -6.34 4.32 -9.49
CA THR A 229 -5.25 3.56 -8.88
C THR A 229 -4.85 2.35 -9.72
N PRO A 230 -3.57 2.24 -10.11
CA PRO A 230 -3.07 1.10 -10.85
C PRO A 230 -3.01 -0.17 -9.98
N GLN A 231 -3.20 -0.06 -8.65
CA GLN A 231 -3.30 -1.20 -7.75
C GLN A 231 -4.44 -2.16 -8.12
N PHE A 232 -5.55 -1.62 -8.63
CA PHE A 232 -6.77 -2.38 -8.90
C PHE A 232 -7.03 -2.60 -10.39
N GLU A 233 -6.26 -1.98 -11.27
CA GLU A 233 -6.38 -2.22 -12.72
C GLU A 233 -6.21 -3.70 -13.11
N PRO A 234 -5.32 -4.50 -12.48
CA PRO A 234 -5.26 -5.94 -12.75
C PRO A 234 -6.58 -6.69 -12.55
N TYR A 235 -7.50 -6.17 -11.74
CA TYR A 235 -8.79 -6.81 -11.47
C TYR A 235 -9.75 -6.73 -12.66
N VAL A 236 -9.47 -5.89 -13.65
CA VAL A 236 -10.27 -5.73 -14.88
C VAL A 236 -9.47 -6.09 -16.15
N MET A 237 -8.30 -6.71 -16.00
CA MET A 237 -7.45 -7.11 -17.12
C MET A 237 -7.71 -8.57 -17.53
N PRO A 238 -8.00 -8.87 -18.81
CA PRO A 238 -8.29 -10.23 -19.26
C PRO A 238 -7.18 -11.26 -18.92
N ASN A 239 -5.92 -10.84 -18.88
CA ASN A 239 -4.79 -11.72 -18.57
C ASN A 239 -4.83 -12.33 -17.16
N TYR A 240 -5.60 -11.73 -16.24
CA TYR A 240 -5.77 -12.23 -14.88
C TYR A 240 -7.10 -12.92 -14.63
N GLU A 241 -7.95 -13.06 -15.67
CA GLU A 241 -9.23 -13.77 -15.58
C GLU A 241 -9.05 -15.26 -15.34
N THR A 242 -10.00 -15.82 -14.62
CA THR A 242 -10.13 -17.26 -14.37
C THR A 242 -11.61 -17.61 -14.26
N THR A 243 -11.97 -18.87 -14.47
CA THR A 243 -13.36 -19.34 -14.30
C THR A 243 -13.62 -19.74 -12.86
N LYS A 244 -14.91 -19.81 -12.48
CA LYS A 244 -15.30 -20.29 -11.16
C LYS A 244 -14.87 -21.74 -10.94
N GLU A 245 -14.96 -22.57 -11.97
CA GLU A 245 -14.56 -23.98 -11.95
C GLU A 245 -13.06 -24.13 -11.68
N ASP A 246 -12.22 -23.33 -12.35
CA ASP A 246 -10.78 -23.34 -12.14
C ASP A 246 -10.40 -22.84 -10.74
N PHE A 247 -11.09 -21.81 -10.23
CA PHE A 247 -10.93 -21.33 -8.86
C PHE A 247 -11.24 -22.45 -7.84
N LEU A 248 -12.40 -23.09 -7.94
CA LEU A 248 -12.82 -24.16 -7.03
C LEU A 248 -11.85 -25.35 -7.11
N LYS A 249 -11.45 -25.74 -8.32
CA LYS A 249 -10.48 -26.82 -8.54
C LYS A 249 -9.10 -26.50 -7.96
N LYS A 250 -8.57 -25.30 -8.22
CA LYS A 250 -7.23 -24.89 -7.76
C LYS A 250 -7.13 -24.90 -6.25
N PHE A 251 -8.15 -24.39 -5.57
CA PHE A 251 -8.20 -24.29 -4.11
C PHE A 251 -8.83 -25.52 -3.44
N GLN A 252 -9.22 -26.54 -4.21
CA GLN A 252 -9.86 -27.77 -3.72
C GLN A 252 -11.11 -27.47 -2.86
N LEU A 253 -11.88 -26.47 -3.30
CA LEU A 253 -13.09 -26.02 -2.64
C LEU A 253 -14.30 -26.83 -3.11
N ASP A 254 -15.22 -27.12 -2.19
CA ASP A 254 -16.46 -27.83 -2.46
C ASP A 254 -17.44 -26.93 -3.22
N VAL A 255 -17.94 -27.40 -4.36
CA VAL A 255 -18.88 -26.67 -5.23
C VAL A 255 -20.24 -26.42 -4.57
N ALA A 256 -20.62 -27.23 -3.58
CA ALA A 256 -21.90 -27.15 -2.88
C ALA A 256 -21.89 -26.18 -1.69
N LYS A 257 -20.71 -25.66 -1.29
CA LYS A 257 -20.54 -24.78 -0.14
C LYS A 257 -20.22 -23.36 -0.57
N LYS A 258 -20.76 -22.38 0.17
CA LYS A 258 -20.32 -20.98 0.05
C LYS A 258 -18.91 -20.84 0.62
N THR A 259 -18.09 -19.97 0.05
CA THR A 259 -16.72 -19.74 0.50
C THR A 259 -16.61 -18.42 1.26
N ILE A 260 -16.17 -18.50 2.51
CA ILE A 260 -15.76 -17.32 3.30
C ILE A 260 -14.26 -17.13 3.13
N CYS A 261 -13.83 -15.93 2.77
CA CYS A 261 -12.42 -15.57 2.77
C CYS A 261 -12.08 -14.77 4.03
N TYR A 262 -11.17 -15.27 4.88
CA TYR A 262 -10.50 -14.44 5.87
C TYR A 262 -9.21 -13.87 5.27
N SER A 263 -9.07 -12.54 5.24
CA SER A 263 -7.84 -11.90 4.77
C SER A 263 -7.02 -11.38 5.94
N CYS A 264 -5.87 -12.02 6.17
CA CYS A 264 -4.98 -11.68 7.27
C CYS A 264 -4.32 -10.32 7.07
N ALA A 265 -4.07 -9.64 8.18
CA ALA A 265 -3.21 -8.48 8.22
C ALA A 265 -1.74 -8.86 8.39
N ASP A 266 -0.86 -7.91 8.06
CA ASP A 266 0.56 -7.99 8.39
C ASP A 266 0.77 -8.25 9.89
N VAL A 267 1.81 -9.03 10.23
CA VAL A 267 2.13 -9.47 11.60
C VAL A 267 2.19 -8.32 12.62
N SER A 268 2.57 -7.10 12.20
CA SER A 268 2.65 -5.94 13.10
C SER A 268 1.28 -5.44 13.59
N ILE A 269 0.21 -5.71 12.84
CA ILE A 269 -1.16 -5.23 13.15
C ILE A 269 -2.20 -6.35 13.21
N GLY A 270 -1.93 -7.54 12.69
CA GLY A 270 -2.85 -8.67 12.65
C GLY A 270 -2.83 -9.58 13.87
N LYS A 271 -2.31 -9.17 15.02
CA LYS A 271 -2.09 -10.09 16.16
C LYS A 271 -3.32 -10.93 16.58
N ASN A 272 -4.53 -10.45 16.30
CA ASN A 272 -5.78 -11.16 16.58
C ASN A 272 -6.26 -12.08 15.43
N ASP A 273 -5.61 -12.11 14.26
CA ASP A 273 -5.99 -12.98 13.13
C ASP A 273 -6.17 -14.44 13.57
N PRO A 274 -5.26 -15.05 14.37
CA PRO A 274 -5.46 -16.40 14.87
C PRO A 274 -6.76 -16.61 15.66
N VAL A 275 -7.11 -15.62 16.50
CA VAL A 275 -8.30 -15.66 17.35
C VAL A 275 -9.56 -15.61 16.48
N VAL A 276 -9.59 -14.72 15.50
CA VAL A 276 -10.75 -14.55 14.62
C VAL A 276 -10.94 -15.77 13.70
N ILE A 277 -9.86 -16.30 13.12
CA ILE A 277 -9.92 -17.52 12.30
C ILE A 277 -10.47 -18.69 13.12
N THR A 278 -10.02 -18.82 14.38
CA THR A 278 -10.49 -19.86 15.31
C THR A 278 -11.99 -19.71 15.61
N ALA A 279 -12.47 -18.49 15.84
CA ALA A 279 -13.90 -18.22 16.04
C ALA A 279 -14.73 -18.62 14.80
N ILE A 280 -14.26 -18.29 13.60
CA ILE A 280 -14.97 -18.63 12.35
C ILE A 280 -15.07 -20.16 12.19
N VAL A 281 -13.96 -20.89 12.31
CA VAL A 281 -13.98 -22.35 12.09
C VAL A 281 -14.77 -23.09 13.17
N ASN A 282 -14.74 -22.62 14.43
CA ASN A 282 -15.57 -23.18 15.49
C ASN A 282 -17.06 -22.95 15.22
N ALA A 283 -17.45 -21.74 14.79
CA ALA A 283 -18.84 -21.45 14.42
C ALA A 283 -19.32 -22.34 13.26
N ILE A 284 -18.43 -22.67 12.30
CA ILE A 284 -18.73 -23.62 11.23
C ILE A 284 -18.95 -25.03 11.80
N ARG A 285 -18.04 -25.53 12.64
CA ARG A 285 -18.13 -26.87 13.27
C ARG A 285 -19.38 -27.03 14.15
N SER A 286 -19.75 -25.97 14.86
CA SER A 286 -20.92 -25.93 15.76
C SER A 286 -22.24 -25.66 15.04
N ASN A 287 -22.25 -25.49 13.71
CA ASN A 287 -23.42 -25.13 12.90
C ASN A 287 -24.09 -23.81 13.33
N GLU A 288 -23.31 -22.84 13.79
CA GLU A 288 -23.79 -21.49 14.12
C GLU A 288 -23.91 -20.58 12.87
N ILE A 289 -23.35 -21.02 11.75
CA ILE A 289 -23.54 -20.40 10.43
C ILE A 289 -24.69 -21.11 9.71
N ASN A 290 -25.75 -20.37 9.40
CA ASN A 290 -27.01 -20.89 8.83
C ASN A 290 -26.88 -21.41 7.38
N SER A 291 -25.72 -21.22 6.74
CA SER A 291 -25.41 -21.71 5.39
C SER A 291 -24.33 -22.79 5.47
N GLN A 292 -24.35 -23.74 4.54
CA GLN A 292 -23.22 -24.64 4.33
C GLN A 292 -22.05 -23.84 3.76
N VAL A 293 -20.97 -23.71 4.55
CA VAL A 293 -19.82 -22.87 4.21
C VAL A 293 -18.50 -23.61 4.37
N GLN A 294 -17.46 -23.06 3.74
CA GLN A 294 -16.05 -23.44 3.90
C GLN A 294 -15.19 -22.19 4.07
N LEU A 295 -14.02 -22.34 4.69
CA LEU A 295 -13.13 -21.23 5.01
C LEU A 295 -11.85 -21.28 4.18
N LEU A 296 -11.61 -20.20 3.42
CA LEU A 296 -10.33 -19.90 2.80
C LEU A 296 -9.64 -18.78 3.58
N VAL A 297 -8.41 -19.01 4.02
CA VAL A 297 -7.57 -17.99 4.68
C VAL A 297 -6.47 -17.55 3.72
N ARG A 298 -6.43 -16.25 3.41
CA ARG A 298 -5.33 -15.64 2.65
C ARG A 298 -4.39 -14.90 3.59
N THR A 299 -3.13 -15.32 3.66
CA THR A 299 -2.12 -14.69 4.52
C THR A 299 -1.65 -13.35 3.98
N SER A 300 -0.94 -12.57 4.81
CA SER A 300 -0.25 -11.38 4.32
C SER A 300 0.93 -11.75 3.40
N PRO A 301 1.34 -10.91 2.42
CA PRO A 301 2.41 -11.26 1.49
C PRO A 301 3.81 -11.41 2.10
N ALA A 302 4.03 -10.91 3.31
CA ALA A 302 5.29 -10.98 4.03
C ALA A 302 5.22 -11.92 5.25
N GLU A 303 4.25 -12.82 5.26
CA GLU A 303 3.99 -13.72 6.39
C GLU A 303 5.04 -14.83 6.55
N ASP A 304 5.30 -15.18 7.80
CA ASP A 304 6.04 -16.39 8.19
C ASP A 304 5.05 -17.51 8.54
N ASP A 305 5.31 -18.73 8.05
CA ASP A 305 4.50 -19.91 8.32
C ASP A 305 4.33 -20.21 9.82
N ALA A 306 5.30 -19.81 10.65
CA ALA A 306 5.29 -20.06 12.10
C ALA A 306 4.06 -19.46 12.80
N ARG A 307 3.55 -18.31 12.35
CA ARG A 307 2.43 -17.60 12.99
C ARG A 307 1.13 -18.41 12.98
N PHE A 308 0.92 -19.20 11.93
CA PHE A 308 -0.33 -19.95 11.71
C PHE A 308 -0.17 -21.46 11.88
N LYS A 309 1.02 -21.95 12.24
CA LYS A 309 1.31 -23.39 12.40
C LYS A 309 0.27 -24.10 13.30
N ALA A 310 0.04 -23.58 14.50
CA ALA A 310 -0.90 -24.19 15.45
C ALA A 310 -2.35 -24.24 14.92
N ILE A 311 -2.77 -23.23 14.14
CA ILE A 311 -4.11 -23.22 13.54
C ILE A 311 -4.20 -24.22 12.40
N ARG A 312 -3.17 -24.29 11.54
CA ARG A 312 -3.11 -25.27 10.44
C ARG A 312 -3.18 -26.71 10.97
N GLU A 313 -2.53 -26.98 12.10
CA GLU A 313 -2.55 -28.29 12.76
C GLU A 313 -3.91 -28.59 13.42
N ALA A 314 -4.53 -27.61 14.07
CA ALA A 314 -5.83 -27.79 14.75
C ALA A 314 -7.03 -27.86 13.78
N PHE A 315 -6.92 -27.23 12.61
CA PHE A 315 -8.00 -27.05 11.64
C PHE A 315 -7.52 -27.39 10.21
N PRO A 316 -7.24 -28.67 9.91
CA PRO A 316 -6.75 -29.10 8.60
C PRO A 316 -7.74 -28.88 7.46
N GLU A 317 -9.02 -28.66 7.75
CA GLU A 317 -10.05 -28.34 6.75
C GLU A 317 -9.99 -26.90 6.21
N ILE A 318 -9.21 -26.01 6.84
CA ILE A 318 -9.03 -24.64 6.34
C ILE A 318 -8.20 -24.68 5.06
N VAL A 319 -8.71 -24.07 3.99
CA VAL A 319 -7.96 -23.88 2.75
C VAL A 319 -7.08 -22.64 2.91
N TRP A 320 -5.78 -22.77 2.63
CA TRP A 320 -4.83 -21.66 2.78
C TRP A 320 -4.32 -21.18 1.43
N ASN A 321 -4.36 -19.86 1.24
CA ASN A 321 -3.71 -19.19 0.13
C ASN A 321 -2.57 -18.31 0.66
N VAL A 322 -1.33 -18.70 0.36
CA VAL A 322 -0.13 -17.93 0.70
C VAL A 322 0.27 -17.10 -0.53
N PRO A 323 0.27 -15.75 -0.45
CA PRO A 323 0.63 -14.93 -1.59
C PRO A 323 2.04 -15.23 -2.11
N LYS A 324 2.20 -15.31 -3.44
CA LYS A 324 3.46 -15.69 -4.07
C LYS A 324 4.38 -14.48 -4.29
N TRP A 325 4.86 -13.92 -3.17
CA TRP A 325 5.78 -12.78 -3.15
C TRP A 325 7.20 -13.24 -2.86
N THR A 326 8.03 -13.31 -3.90
CA THR A 326 9.40 -13.83 -3.81
C THR A 326 10.36 -12.75 -3.35
N LEU A 327 11.24 -13.08 -2.40
CA LEU A 327 12.29 -12.17 -1.96
C LEU A 327 13.39 -12.13 -3.02
N THR A 328 13.66 -10.94 -3.58
CA THR A 328 14.61 -10.77 -4.68
C THR A 328 16.01 -10.39 -4.22
N ARG A 329 16.16 -9.88 -2.99
CA ARG A 329 17.44 -9.46 -2.41
C ARG A 329 17.46 -9.69 -0.90
N GLU A 330 18.45 -10.43 -0.43
CA GLU A 330 18.72 -10.62 1.01
C GLU A 330 19.47 -9.41 1.59
N ASN A 331 19.39 -9.24 2.92
CA ASN A 331 20.15 -8.22 3.66
C ASN A 331 19.90 -6.76 3.23
N HIS A 332 18.77 -6.48 2.58
CA HIS A 332 18.32 -5.11 2.36
C HIS A 332 17.80 -4.50 3.67
N THR A 333 18.04 -3.20 3.88
CA THR A 333 17.61 -2.47 5.09
C THR A 333 16.10 -2.52 5.30
N GLU A 334 15.34 -2.66 4.22
CA GLU A 334 13.90 -2.89 4.20
C GLU A 334 13.62 -4.17 3.39
N SER A 335 13.72 -5.34 4.02
CA SER A 335 13.56 -6.64 3.34
C SER A 335 12.19 -6.82 2.69
N TRP A 336 11.12 -6.30 3.32
CA TRP A 336 9.76 -6.33 2.77
C TRP A 336 9.67 -5.67 1.39
N SER A 337 10.43 -4.57 1.17
CA SER A 337 10.43 -3.82 -0.08
C SER A 337 10.96 -4.64 -1.26
N GLN A 338 11.76 -5.67 -0.96
CA GLN A 338 12.39 -6.55 -1.95
C GLN A 338 11.56 -7.80 -2.24
N ARG A 339 10.33 -7.89 -1.75
CA ARG A 339 9.41 -8.98 -2.10
C ARG A 339 8.58 -8.58 -3.31
N VAL A 340 8.58 -9.38 -4.38
CA VAL A 340 7.89 -9.07 -5.64
C VAL A 340 6.79 -10.09 -5.91
N PRO A 341 5.54 -9.67 -6.21
CA PRO A 341 4.47 -10.61 -6.56
C PRO A 341 4.70 -11.29 -7.91
N SER A 342 4.28 -12.55 -8.02
CA SER A 342 4.13 -13.21 -9.31
C SER A 342 2.80 -12.87 -9.98
N GLU A 343 2.71 -13.07 -11.30
CA GLU A 343 1.43 -12.99 -12.02
C GLU A 343 0.39 -13.97 -11.49
N GLU A 344 0.83 -15.14 -11.03
CA GLU A 344 -0.05 -16.13 -10.43
C GLU A 344 -0.68 -15.62 -9.13
N ASP A 345 0.04 -14.87 -8.29
CA ASP A 345 -0.54 -14.26 -7.09
C ASP A 345 -1.68 -13.29 -7.44
N ILE A 346 -1.54 -12.55 -8.54
CA ILE A 346 -2.57 -11.62 -9.01
C ILE A 346 -3.80 -12.38 -9.54
N LYS A 347 -3.59 -13.48 -10.27
CA LYS A 347 -4.68 -14.38 -10.71
C LYS A 347 -5.42 -14.95 -9.51
N ASP A 348 -4.69 -15.45 -8.52
CA ASP A 348 -5.26 -16.03 -7.30
C ASP A 348 -6.05 -15.00 -6.50
N LEU A 349 -5.49 -13.81 -6.30
CA LEU A 349 -6.18 -12.73 -5.62
C LEU A 349 -7.46 -12.33 -6.36
N ARG A 350 -7.41 -12.10 -7.68
CA ARG A 350 -8.60 -11.77 -8.46
C ARG A 350 -9.67 -12.85 -8.34
N ALA A 351 -9.29 -14.13 -8.49
CA ALA A 351 -10.21 -15.26 -8.34
C ALA A 351 -10.91 -15.26 -6.98
N ILE A 352 -10.15 -15.02 -5.91
CA ILE A 352 -10.69 -14.93 -4.55
C ILE A 352 -11.67 -13.75 -4.44
N LEU A 353 -11.30 -12.56 -4.95
CA LEU A 353 -12.19 -11.39 -4.92
C LEU A 353 -13.50 -11.63 -5.68
N GLU A 354 -13.42 -12.35 -6.80
CA GLU A 354 -14.54 -12.58 -7.71
C GLU A 354 -15.47 -13.69 -7.27
N TYR A 355 -14.94 -14.78 -6.68
CA TYR A 355 -15.70 -16.02 -6.51
C TYR A 355 -16.06 -16.41 -5.08
N VAL A 356 -15.48 -15.78 -4.05
CA VAL A 356 -15.95 -16.00 -2.67
C VAL A 356 -17.28 -15.29 -2.40
N ASP A 357 -17.99 -15.72 -1.38
CA ASP A 357 -19.32 -15.23 -1.02
C ASP A 357 -19.29 -14.13 0.04
N LEU A 358 -18.27 -14.14 0.90
CA LEU A 358 -18.11 -13.20 2.00
C LEU A 358 -16.62 -13.01 2.32
N ASN A 359 -16.22 -11.77 2.57
CA ASN A 359 -14.91 -11.48 3.14
C ASN A 359 -15.00 -11.03 4.61
N VAL A 360 -14.06 -11.52 5.40
CA VAL A 360 -13.77 -11.07 6.76
C VAL A 360 -12.32 -10.59 6.80
N ASN A 361 -12.08 -9.37 7.28
CA ASN A 361 -10.72 -8.84 7.44
C ASN A 361 -10.67 -7.81 8.56
N MET A 362 -9.56 -7.69 9.27
CA MET A 362 -9.33 -6.48 10.09
C MET A 362 -9.15 -5.26 9.18
N CYS A 363 -9.46 -4.06 9.67
CA CYS A 363 -9.50 -2.77 8.96
C CYS A 363 -8.48 -2.53 7.81
N SER A 364 -8.63 -3.24 6.67
CA SER A 364 -7.62 -3.37 5.62
C SER A 364 -8.12 -2.86 4.27
N THR A 365 -7.18 -2.60 3.35
CA THR A 365 -7.52 -2.30 1.94
C THR A 365 -8.36 -3.41 1.33
N MET A 366 -8.20 -4.67 1.77
CA MET A 366 -8.99 -5.81 1.32
C MET A 366 -10.49 -5.54 1.35
N SER A 367 -10.97 -4.72 2.29
CA SER A 367 -12.36 -4.26 2.30
C SER A 367 -12.76 -3.60 0.98
N MET A 368 -11.93 -2.68 0.47
CA MET A 368 -12.14 -2.03 -0.83
C MET A 368 -11.91 -2.99 -2.01
N ASP A 369 -10.92 -3.88 -1.93
CA ASP A 369 -10.69 -4.91 -2.95
C ASP A 369 -11.96 -5.75 -3.19
N PHE A 370 -12.61 -6.20 -2.12
CA PHE A 370 -13.85 -6.98 -2.19
C PHE A 370 -15.09 -6.14 -2.57
N MET A 371 -15.13 -4.85 -2.20
CA MET A 371 -16.18 -3.95 -2.64
C MET A 371 -16.21 -3.74 -4.16
N LEU A 372 -15.06 -3.79 -4.83
CA LEU A 372 -14.98 -3.69 -6.30
C LEU A 372 -15.74 -4.82 -7.00
N PHE A 373 -15.84 -5.99 -6.36
CA PHE A 373 -16.61 -7.14 -6.82
C PHE A 373 -17.98 -7.25 -6.12
N ASN A 374 -18.41 -6.17 -5.46
CA ASN A 374 -19.66 -6.08 -4.70
C ASN A 374 -19.84 -7.18 -3.65
N LYS A 375 -18.74 -7.70 -3.08
CA LYS A 375 -18.80 -8.73 -2.05
C LYS A 375 -19.14 -8.13 -0.68
N PRO A 376 -19.94 -8.82 0.14
CA PRO A 376 -20.08 -8.48 1.55
C PRO A 376 -18.73 -8.49 2.28
N VAL A 377 -18.56 -7.55 3.20
CA VAL A 377 -17.34 -7.36 3.98
C VAL A 377 -17.71 -7.15 5.45
N ILE A 378 -17.08 -7.94 6.32
CA ILE A 378 -17.15 -7.77 7.78
C ILE A 378 -15.76 -7.39 8.27
N ASN A 379 -15.67 -6.30 9.04
CA ASN A 379 -14.43 -5.92 9.69
C ASN A 379 -14.39 -6.33 11.14
N THR A 380 -13.40 -7.15 11.48
CA THR A 380 -13.22 -7.65 12.84
C THR A 380 -12.24 -6.78 13.61
N VAL A 381 -12.65 -6.40 14.82
CA VAL A 381 -11.87 -5.58 15.76
C VAL A 381 -12.11 -6.08 17.19
N PHE A 382 -11.67 -7.31 17.45
CA PHE A 382 -11.97 -8.02 18.69
C PHE A 382 -11.27 -7.42 19.91
N GLY A 383 -10.11 -6.80 19.73
CA GLY A 383 -9.30 -6.33 20.83
C GLY A 383 -9.52 -4.86 21.18
N ASN A 384 -9.52 -4.59 22.48
CA ASN A 384 -9.62 -3.25 23.04
C ASN A 384 -8.72 -3.13 24.28
N ALA A 385 -8.70 -1.95 24.89
CA ALA A 385 -7.83 -1.67 26.05
C ALA A 385 -8.18 -2.50 27.31
N ALA A 386 -9.36 -3.12 27.37
CA ALA A 386 -9.88 -3.78 28.57
C ALA A 386 -9.82 -5.31 28.52
N ASN A 387 -9.69 -5.94 27.34
CA ASN A 387 -9.85 -7.40 27.19
C ASN A 387 -8.54 -8.17 26.94
N GLY A 388 -7.38 -7.53 27.02
CA GLY A 388 -6.07 -8.19 26.90
C GLY A 388 -5.66 -8.60 25.48
N LEU A 389 -6.55 -8.50 24.49
CA LEU A 389 -6.23 -8.69 23.08
C LEU A 389 -5.51 -7.46 22.51
N TYR A 390 -4.92 -7.61 21.33
CA TYR A 390 -4.32 -6.47 20.64
C TYR A 390 -5.41 -5.46 20.28
N ASN A 391 -5.27 -4.20 20.73
CA ASN A 391 -6.29 -3.16 20.54
C ASN A 391 -6.42 -2.72 19.07
N ASP A 392 -7.06 -3.53 18.23
CA ASP A 392 -7.33 -3.29 16.82
C ASP A 392 -8.54 -2.36 16.59
N GLN A 393 -9.43 -2.19 17.58
CA GLN A 393 -10.51 -1.18 17.53
C GLN A 393 -9.98 0.24 17.32
N ARG A 394 -8.73 0.52 17.73
CA ARG A 394 -8.10 1.82 17.51
C ARG A 394 -8.06 2.23 16.03
N PHE A 395 -8.01 1.28 15.10
CA PHE A 395 -7.92 1.56 13.67
C PHE A 395 -9.21 2.17 13.10
N LEU A 396 -10.36 1.98 13.75
CA LEU A 396 -11.62 2.62 13.37
C LEU A 396 -11.56 4.15 13.42
N ASN A 397 -10.63 4.70 14.23
CA ASN A 397 -10.47 6.15 14.36
C ASN A 397 -9.54 6.76 13.30
N TYR A 398 -8.87 5.94 12.47
CA TYR A 398 -8.00 6.45 11.40
C TYR A 398 -8.85 7.13 10.32
N GLY A 399 -8.48 8.35 9.91
CA GLY A 399 -9.34 9.19 9.07
C GLY A 399 -9.73 8.61 7.70
N HIS A 400 -8.97 7.68 7.15
CA HIS A 400 -9.36 6.95 5.93
C HIS A 400 -10.37 5.83 6.24
N TYR A 401 -10.17 5.11 7.36
CA TYR A 401 -11.00 3.97 7.73
C TYR A 401 -12.28 4.35 8.45
N LYS A 402 -12.27 5.46 9.20
CA LYS A 402 -13.46 6.06 9.79
C LYS A 402 -14.55 6.29 8.72
N LYS A 403 -14.15 6.80 7.54
CA LYS A 403 -15.06 6.96 6.39
C LYS A 403 -15.68 5.63 5.96
N VAL A 404 -14.90 4.54 5.95
CA VAL A 404 -15.38 3.19 5.62
C VAL A 404 -16.37 2.69 6.67
N ALA A 405 -15.98 2.74 7.95
CA ALA A 405 -16.81 2.28 9.05
C ALA A 405 -18.15 3.04 9.15
N GLU A 406 -18.15 4.34 8.86
CA GLU A 406 -19.35 5.19 8.91
C GLU A 406 -20.20 5.13 7.63
N SER A 407 -19.65 4.63 6.52
CA SER A 407 -20.37 4.58 5.23
C SER A 407 -21.51 3.55 5.18
N GLY A 408 -21.52 2.57 6.10
CA GLY A 408 -22.40 1.41 6.05
C GLY A 408 -22.05 0.38 4.97
N ALA A 409 -20.95 0.56 4.23
CA ALA A 409 -20.46 -0.38 3.21
C ALA A 409 -19.96 -1.72 3.79
N VAL A 410 -19.59 -1.71 5.07
CA VAL A 410 -19.10 -2.84 5.85
C VAL A 410 -19.94 -3.00 7.12
N THR A 411 -19.91 -4.17 7.74
CA THR A 411 -20.28 -4.33 9.16
C THR A 411 -19.03 -4.42 10.02
N ILE A 412 -19.14 -4.05 11.30
CA ILE A 412 -18.03 -4.09 12.25
C ILE A 412 -18.36 -5.09 13.35
N ALA A 413 -17.55 -6.13 13.50
CA ALA A 413 -17.69 -7.12 14.55
C ALA A 413 -16.63 -6.90 15.64
N LYS A 414 -17.06 -6.61 16.86
CA LYS A 414 -16.19 -6.37 18.02
C LYS A 414 -15.97 -7.62 18.88
N ASN A 415 -16.67 -8.71 18.59
CA ASN A 415 -16.58 -9.99 19.27
C ASN A 415 -17.12 -11.12 18.38
N GLU A 416 -16.99 -12.36 18.85
CA GLU A 416 -17.41 -13.57 18.14
C GLU A 416 -18.92 -13.61 17.85
N MET A 417 -19.76 -13.23 18.82
CA MET A 417 -21.22 -13.20 18.63
C MET A 417 -21.63 -12.24 17.51
N GLU A 418 -21.09 -11.03 17.52
CA GLU A 418 -21.32 -10.05 16.45
C GLU A 418 -20.81 -10.55 15.09
N LEU A 419 -19.65 -11.21 15.07
CA LEU A 419 -19.09 -11.79 13.84
C LEU A 419 -20.04 -12.83 13.24
N ILE A 420 -20.49 -13.80 14.04
CA ILE A 420 -21.41 -14.86 13.62
C ILE A 420 -22.73 -14.27 13.11
N ASN A 421 -23.30 -13.32 13.84
CA ASN A 421 -24.53 -12.62 13.44
C ASN A 421 -24.38 -11.91 12.09
N HIS A 422 -23.29 -11.16 11.91
CA HIS A 422 -23.01 -10.47 10.65
C HIS A 422 -22.70 -11.42 9.50
N MET A 423 -22.06 -12.56 9.76
CA MET A 423 -21.85 -13.60 8.74
C MET A 423 -23.18 -14.17 8.26
N ASN A 424 -24.10 -14.48 9.17
CA ASN A 424 -25.44 -14.96 8.84
C ASN A 424 -26.24 -13.93 8.04
N GLU A 425 -26.23 -12.65 8.44
CA GLU A 425 -26.86 -11.55 7.70
C GLU A 425 -26.29 -11.43 6.28
N ALA A 426 -24.97 -11.38 6.15
CA ALA A 426 -24.27 -11.16 4.89
C ALA A 426 -24.45 -12.32 3.90
N LEU A 427 -24.42 -13.56 4.38
CA LEU A 427 -24.59 -14.75 3.55
C LEU A 427 -26.04 -14.93 3.08
N ALA A 428 -27.03 -14.44 3.86
CA ALA A 428 -28.44 -14.44 3.49
C ALA A 428 -28.79 -13.28 2.53
N ASN A 429 -28.20 -12.10 2.75
CA ASN A 429 -28.52 -10.88 2.03
C ASN A 429 -27.28 -10.21 1.40
N PRO A 430 -26.57 -10.89 0.47
CA PRO A 430 -25.27 -10.42 0.00
C PRO A 430 -25.32 -9.05 -0.72
N THR A 431 -26.48 -8.68 -1.28
CA THR A 431 -26.68 -7.42 -2.02
C THR A 431 -27.18 -6.25 -1.16
N GLN A 432 -27.47 -6.48 0.13
CA GLN A 432 -28.10 -5.47 1.00
C GLN A 432 -27.33 -4.13 1.06
N ARG A 433 -26.00 -4.18 0.96
CA ARG A 433 -25.11 -3.02 1.08
C ARG A 433 -24.47 -2.59 -0.25
N THR A 434 -25.00 -3.04 -1.39
CA THR A 434 -24.42 -2.74 -2.72
C THR A 434 -24.30 -1.25 -2.98
N THR A 435 -25.32 -0.45 -2.64
CA THR A 435 -25.29 1.00 -2.84
C THR A 435 -24.18 1.66 -2.03
N GLN A 436 -24.02 1.28 -0.76
CA GLN A 436 -22.99 1.83 0.14
C GLN A 436 -21.59 1.42 -0.31
N ARG A 437 -21.40 0.16 -0.71
CA ARG A 437 -20.12 -0.32 -1.26
C ARG A 437 -19.74 0.44 -2.53
N LYS A 438 -20.69 0.65 -3.44
CA LYS A 438 -20.46 1.44 -4.66
C LYS A 438 -20.08 2.88 -4.32
N ALA A 439 -20.83 3.54 -3.44
CA ALA A 439 -20.54 4.90 -3.02
C ALA A 439 -19.14 5.03 -2.38
N MET A 440 -18.73 4.02 -1.59
CA MET A 440 -17.42 3.98 -0.96
C MET A 440 -16.28 3.82 -1.99
N VAL A 441 -16.48 2.95 -2.99
CA VAL A 441 -15.56 2.80 -4.14
C VAL A 441 -15.45 4.11 -4.92
N ASP A 442 -16.57 4.72 -5.30
CA ASP A 442 -16.59 5.97 -6.08
C ASP A 442 -15.89 7.13 -5.35
N LEU A 443 -16.01 7.19 -4.02
CA LEU A 443 -15.34 8.20 -3.19
C LEU A 443 -13.80 8.03 -3.18
N GLN A 444 -13.31 6.78 -3.13
CA GLN A 444 -11.88 6.49 -2.99
C GLN A 444 -11.15 6.34 -4.32
N ILE A 445 -11.88 5.95 -5.37
CA ILE A 445 -11.35 5.67 -6.70
C ILE A 445 -12.11 6.56 -7.69
N GLY A 446 -11.54 7.72 -8.00
CA GLY A 446 -12.24 8.78 -8.75
C GLY A 446 -12.29 8.57 -10.27
N LYS A 447 -11.74 7.46 -10.78
CA LYS A 447 -11.70 7.12 -12.22
C LYS A 447 -11.91 5.62 -12.41
N ASN A 448 -12.43 5.24 -13.58
CA ASN A 448 -12.58 3.84 -13.96
C ASN A 448 -11.24 3.09 -13.91
N LEU A 449 -11.29 1.83 -13.46
CA LEU A 449 -10.12 0.95 -13.43
C LEU A 449 -9.57 0.68 -14.83
N LEU A 450 -10.48 0.44 -15.79
CA LEU A 450 -10.10 0.25 -17.20
C LEU A 450 -9.44 1.52 -17.76
N GLY A 451 -8.23 1.37 -18.28
CA GLY A 451 -7.46 2.47 -18.86
C GLY A 451 -6.74 3.34 -17.84
N THR A 452 -6.58 2.87 -16.59
CA THR A 452 -5.79 3.58 -15.57
C THR A 452 -4.34 3.77 -16.03
N SER A 453 -3.70 2.71 -16.54
CA SER A 453 -2.34 2.74 -17.09
C SER A 453 -2.19 3.77 -18.20
N LYS A 454 -3.13 3.77 -19.16
CA LYS A 454 -3.15 4.72 -20.27
C LYS A 454 -3.24 6.16 -19.78
N ARG A 455 -4.18 6.43 -18.87
CA ARG A 455 -4.38 7.77 -18.28
C ARG A 455 -3.14 8.27 -17.55
N ILE A 456 -2.46 7.39 -16.81
CA ILE A 456 -1.20 7.71 -16.13
C ILE A 456 -0.13 8.07 -17.17
N ALA A 457 0.07 7.24 -18.19
CA ALA A 457 1.08 7.46 -19.23
C ALA A 457 0.83 8.77 -20.00
N GLU A 458 -0.42 9.04 -20.40
CA GLU A 458 -0.82 10.28 -21.07
C GLU A 458 -0.57 11.51 -20.20
N THR A 459 -0.88 11.43 -18.90
CA THR A 459 -0.64 12.52 -17.96
C THR A 459 0.85 12.80 -17.82
N ILE A 460 1.68 11.76 -17.66
CA ILE A 460 3.13 11.93 -17.56
C ILE A 460 3.69 12.53 -18.86
N LYS A 461 3.18 12.13 -20.03
CA LYS A 461 3.59 12.69 -21.33
C LYS A 461 3.25 14.17 -21.48
N GLN A 462 2.20 14.65 -20.83
CA GLN A 462 1.84 16.07 -20.82
C GLN A 462 2.79 16.91 -19.95
N TRP A 463 3.38 16.32 -18.90
CA TRP A 463 4.35 16.99 -18.04
C TRP A 463 5.80 16.91 -18.56
N ALA A 464 6.10 15.89 -19.36
CA ALA A 464 7.40 15.62 -19.98
C ALA A 464 7.59 16.36 -21.31
#